data_AF-A0A4P9W9K1-F1
#
_entry.id   AF-A0A4P9W9K1-F1
#
_cell.length_a   1.000
_cell.length_b   1.000
_cell.length_c   1.000
_cell.angle_alpha   90.00
_cell.angle_beta   90.00
_cell.angle_gamma   90.00
#
_symmetry.space_group_name_H-M   'P 1'
#
loop_
_entity.id
_entity.type
_entity.pdbx_description
1 polymer ?
#
loop_
_entity_poly.entity_id
_entity_poly.type
_entity_poly.pdbx_seq_one_letter_code
_entity_poly.pdbx_strand_id
1 'polypeptide(L)'
;LLGRHRVTPLDLFRVGGSDKVNLRDFHKQQALGRSSFDITLQNGLALPMEGRYFVAPNGASMRPNSPYLHKMISQFKGGNTTIYKLPRGTHLPDTLTLLHEHSDYFYVQCAVPMTLEELNHEITTMLKRGGEQM
;
A
#
# COMPACT_ATOMS: atom_id res chain seq x y z
N LEU A 1 -2.59 15.72 1.70
CA LEU A 1 -3.40 14.70 1.02
C LEU A 1 -4.03 15.34 -0.20
N LEU A 2 -3.67 14.90 -1.41
CA LEU A 2 -4.24 15.38 -2.67
C LEU A 2 -5.60 14.74 -2.99
N GLY A 3 -5.83 13.52 -2.51
CA GLY A 3 -7.08 12.82 -2.78
C GLY A 3 -7.30 11.57 -1.93
N ARG A 4 -8.56 11.21 -1.78
CA ARG A 4 -9.01 9.94 -1.22
C ARG A 4 -9.96 9.30 -2.22
N HIS A 5 -9.68 8.06 -2.59
CA HIS A 5 -10.38 7.40 -3.66
C HIS A 5 -10.89 6.03 -3.25
N ARG A 6 -12.11 5.72 -3.68
CA ARG A 6 -12.70 4.38 -3.63
C ARG A 6 -12.61 3.65 -4.96
N VAL A 7 -12.26 4.38 -6.01
CA VAL A 7 -12.03 3.88 -7.36
C VAL A 7 -10.66 4.39 -7.80
N THR A 8 -9.81 3.53 -8.33
CA THR A 8 -8.46 3.93 -8.75
C THR A 8 -8.52 5.00 -9.86
N PRO A 9 -7.89 6.17 -9.67
CA PRO A 9 -7.94 7.25 -10.65
C PRO A 9 -7.04 6.99 -11.87
N LEU A 10 -6.06 6.08 -11.73
CA LEU A 10 -5.00 5.76 -12.67
C LEU A 10 -4.67 4.28 -12.57
N ASP A 11 -3.89 3.77 -13.53
CA ASP A 11 -3.21 2.48 -13.36
C ASP A 11 -2.15 2.64 -12.26
N LEU A 12 -2.21 1.76 -11.26
CA LEU A 12 -1.34 1.81 -10.10
C LEU A 12 -0.61 0.49 -9.91
N PHE A 13 0.66 0.55 -9.55
CA PHE A 13 1.55 -0.59 -9.49
C PHE A 13 2.03 -0.79 -8.05
N ARG A 14 1.85 -2.01 -7.53
CA ARG A 14 2.44 -2.49 -6.28
C ARG A 14 3.68 -3.31 -6.62
N VAL A 15 4.85 -2.88 -6.13
CA VAL A 15 6.11 -3.64 -6.28
C VAL A 15 6.50 -4.28 -4.95
N GLY A 16 6.49 -5.60 -4.87
CA GLY A 16 6.79 -6.36 -3.66
C GLY A 16 7.82 -7.46 -3.89
N GLY A 17 8.37 -8.00 -2.79
CA GLY A 17 9.27 -9.16 -2.82
C GLY A 17 8.55 -10.52 -2.79
N SER A 18 7.21 -10.51 -2.82
CA SER A 18 6.36 -11.69 -2.78
C SER A 18 4.99 -11.40 -3.39
N ASP A 19 4.26 -12.47 -3.72
CA ASP A 19 2.87 -12.45 -4.17
C ASP A 19 1.86 -12.04 -3.08
N LYS A 20 2.30 -11.99 -1.81
CA LYS A 20 1.54 -11.49 -0.67
C LYS A 20 2.05 -10.12 -0.25
N VAL A 21 1.13 -9.27 0.21
CA VAL A 21 1.46 -8.02 0.88
C VAL A 21 1.82 -8.33 2.33
N ASN A 22 2.93 -7.76 2.79
CA ASN A 22 3.40 -7.86 4.18
C ASN A 22 3.86 -6.48 4.65
N LEU A 23 2.89 -5.68 5.12
CA LEU A 23 3.13 -4.39 5.75
C LEU A 23 3.81 -4.59 7.10
N ARG A 24 4.75 -3.69 7.41
CA ARG A 24 5.58 -3.73 8.61
C ARG A 24 5.15 -2.65 9.59
N ASP A 25 4.84 -3.07 10.82
CA ASP A 25 4.54 -2.17 11.93
C ASP A 25 5.80 -1.45 12.45
N PHE A 26 5.70 -0.14 12.65
CA PHE A 26 6.78 0.73 13.16
C PHE A 26 7.39 0.20 14.46
N HIS A 27 6.58 -0.05 15.49
CA HIS A 27 7.09 -0.42 16.82
C HIS A 27 7.83 -1.77 16.78
N LYS A 28 7.28 -2.75 16.05
CA LYS A 28 7.94 -4.04 15.81
C LYS A 28 9.26 -3.89 15.04
N GLN A 29 9.32 -3.05 14.01
CA GLN A 29 10.58 -2.84 13.26
C GLN A 29 11.64 -2.13 14.11
N GLN A 30 11.24 -1.13 14.89
CA GLN A 30 12.14 -0.42 15.81
C GLN A 30 12.72 -1.35 16.88
N ALA A 31 11.90 -2.24 17.44
CA ALA A 31 12.37 -3.26 18.39
C ALA A 31 13.40 -4.24 17.79
N LEU A 32 13.38 -4.42 16.47
CA LEU A 32 14.34 -5.24 15.72
C LEU A 32 15.55 -4.43 15.20
N GLY A 33 15.68 -3.15 15.58
CA GLY A 33 16.76 -2.27 15.09
C GLY A 33 16.63 -1.91 13.60
N ARG A 34 15.43 -1.99 13.02
CA ARG A 34 15.16 -1.72 11.60
C ARG A 34 14.48 -0.36 11.44
N SER A 35 14.97 0.43 10.48
CA SER A 35 14.43 1.76 10.17
C SER A 35 13.25 1.76 9.20
N SER A 36 13.03 0.66 8.46
CA SER A 36 12.01 0.60 7.41
C SER A 36 10.71 -0.02 7.92
N PHE A 37 9.61 0.71 7.78
CA PHE A 37 8.26 0.31 8.18
C PHE A 37 7.23 0.89 7.21
N ASP A 38 5.98 0.43 7.28
CA ASP A 38 4.92 0.82 6.33
C ASP A 38 3.68 1.41 7.03
N ILE A 39 3.51 1.16 8.33
CA ILE A 39 2.38 1.64 9.12
C ILE A 39 2.74 1.69 10.61
N THR A 40 2.09 2.56 11.37
CA THR A 40 2.13 2.59 12.84
C THR A 40 0.78 2.14 13.38
N LEU A 41 0.77 1.07 14.17
CA LEU A 41 -0.47 0.57 14.79
C LEU A 41 -0.83 1.37 16.05
N GLN A 42 -2.12 1.53 16.30
CA GLN A 42 -2.66 2.08 17.54
C GLN A 42 -3.41 0.99 18.29
N ASN A 43 -2.97 0.66 19.50
CA ASN A 43 -3.54 -0.43 20.30
C ASN A 43 -3.65 -1.76 19.53
N GLY A 44 -2.66 -2.07 18.69
CA GLY A 44 -2.61 -3.28 17.86
C GLY A 44 -3.42 -3.22 16.56
N LEU A 45 -4.09 -2.10 16.26
CA LEU A 45 -4.93 -1.92 15.08
C LEU A 45 -4.34 -0.91 14.09
N ALA A 46 -4.53 -1.18 12.80
CA ALA A 46 -4.44 -0.21 11.75
C ALA A 46 -5.73 0.62 11.76
N LEU A 47 -5.62 1.93 12.00
CA LEU A 47 -6.77 2.83 11.99
C LEU A 47 -6.85 3.59 10.68
N PRO A 48 -8.06 3.87 10.16
CA PRO A 48 -8.24 4.71 8.97
C PRO A 48 -7.52 6.04 9.14
N MET A 49 -6.82 6.47 8.09
CA MET A 49 -6.29 7.82 8.05
C MET A 49 -7.48 8.76 7.94
N GLU A 50 -7.74 9.60 8.93
CA GLU A 50 -8.84 10.57 8.91
C GLU A 50 -8.32 11.99 8.69
N GLY A 51 -9.20 12.88 8.20
CA GLY A 51 -8.88 14.29 8.02
C GLY A 51 -8.10 14.63 6.74
N ARG A 52 -7.57 15.85 6.70
CA ARG A 52 -6.96 16.48 5.51
C ARG A 52 -5.44 16.28 5.40
N TYR A 53 -4.80 15.90 6.50
CA TYR A 53 -3.36 15.73 6.59
C TYR A 53 -3.03 14.24 6.52
N PHE A 54 -2.03 13.88 5.72
CA PHE A 54 -1.54 12.52 5.63
C PHE A 54 -0.34 12.37 6.54
N VAL A 55 -0.33 11.31 7.37
CA VAL A 55 0.83 10.93 8.18
C VAL A 55 1.45 9.68 7.56
N ALA A 56 2.58 9.87 6.88
CA ALA A 56 3.31 8.82 6.18
C ALA A 56 4.29 8.07 7.10
N PRO A 57 4.64 6.81 6.80
CA PRO A 57 3.94 5.89 5.90
C PRO A 57 2.69 5.30 6.57
N ASN A 58 1.61 5.09 5.79
CA ASN A 58 0.40 4.44 6.29
C ASN A 58 -0.26 3.59 5.20
N GLY A 59 0.27 2.38 5.01
CA GLY A 59 -0.32 1.36 4.14
C GLY A 59 0.59 0.92 2.98
N ALA A 60 0.01 0.18 2.03
CA ALA A 60 0.74 -0.38 0.91
C ALA A 60 1.02 0.68 -0.15
N SER A 61 2.31 1.00 -0.35
CA SER A 61 2.74 1.92 -1.40
C SER A 61 2.37 1.41 -2.80
N MET A 62 1.69 2.27 -3.55
CA MET A 62 1.33 2.12 -4.96
C MET A 62 1.94 3.28 -5.75
N ARG A 63 2.33 3.06 -7.00
CA ARG A 63 2.87 4.12 -7.88
C ARG A 63 2.22 4.05 -9.25
N PRO A 64 1.96 5.18 -9.94
CA PRO A 64 1.62 5.16 -11.36
C PRO A 64 2.82 4.70 -12.20
N ASN A 65 2.57 4.37 -13.47
CA ASN A 65 3.63 4.08 -14.44
C ASN A 65 4.46 5.34 -14.73
N SER A 66 5.50 5.55 -13.93
CA SER A 66 6.29 6.78 -13.86
C SER A 66 7.79 6.46 -13.97
N PRO A 67 8.63 7.44 -14.36
CA PRO A 67 10.09 7.29 -14.27
C PRO A 67 10.57 6.89 -12.87
N TYR A 68 9.85 7.35 -11.83
CA TYR A 68 10.15 6.98 -10.45
C TYR A 68 9.87 5.49 -10.17
N LEU A 69 8.73 4.95 -10.63
CA LEU A 69 8.44 3.52 -10.56
C LEU A 69 9.51 2.70 -11.28
N HIS A 70 9.91 3.11 -12.49
CA HIS A 70 10.93 2.40 -13.27
C HIS A 70 12.26 2.35 -12.56
N LYS A 71 12.68 3.48 -11.98
CA LYS A 71 13.87 3.56 -11.13
C LYS A 71 13.76 2.69 -9.89
N MET A 72 12.59 2.64 -9.24
CA MET A 72 12.35 1.78 -8.08
C MET A 72 12.47 0.29 -8.44
N ILE A 73 11.91 -0.12 -9.59
CA ILE A 73 12.01 -1.50 -10.09
C ILE A 73 13.45 -1.84 -10.44
N SER A 74 14.17 -0.98 -11.15
CA SER A 74 15.57 -1.25 -11.55
C SER A 74 16.53 -1.33 -10.36
N GLN A 75 16.18 -0.70 -9.25
CA GLN A 75 16.94 -0.74 -8.00
C GLN A 75 16.44 -1.81 -7.01
N PHE A 76 15.37 -2.55 -7.34
CA PHE A 76 14.78 -3.52 -6.44
C PHE A 76 15.74 -4.71 -6.27
N LYS A 77 16.26 -4.87 -5.05
CA LYS A 77 17.18 -5.95 -4.70
C LYS A 77 16.39 -7.12 -4.13
N GLY A 78 16.10 -8.12 -4.95
CA GLY A 78 15.43 -9.35 -4.55
C GLY A 78 15.43 -10.37 -5.70
N GLY A 79 15.58 -11.66 -5.38
CA GLY A 79 15.50 -12.73 -6.39
C GLY A 79 14.10 -12.91 -6.97
N ASN A 80 13.08 -12.48 -6.24
CA ASN A 80 11.67 -12.52 -6.64
C ASN A 80 11.09 -11.11 -6.51
N THR A 81 10.89 -10.44 -7.64
CA THR A 81 10.11 -9.19 -7.71
C THR A 81 8.73 -9.55 -8.21
N THR A 82 7.69 -9.20 -7.46
CA THR A 82 6.30 -9.31 -7.88
C THR A 82 5.74 -7.93 -8.11
N ILE A 83 5.20 -7.70 -9.30
CA ILE A 83 4.53 -6.45 -9.64
C ILE A 83 3.06 -6.76 -9.87
N TYR A 84 2.18 -6.10 -9.13
CA TYR A 84 0.75 -6.09 -9.45
C TYR A 84 0.38 -4.75 -10.04
N LYS A 85 -0.25 -4.75 -11.21
CA LYS A 85 -0.95 -3.60 -11.77
C LYS A 85 -2.41 -3.67 -11.31
N LEU A 86 -2.88 -2.60 -10.68
CA LEU A 86 -4.29 -2.36 -10.37
C LEU A 86 -4.82 -1.38 -11.43
N PRO A 87 -5.66 -1.84 -12.38
CA PRO A 87 -6.15 -1.00 -13.47
C PRO A 87 -6.92 0.23 -12.96
N ARG A 88 -6.88 1.32 -13.71
CA ARG A 88 -7.77 2.47 -13.53
C ARG A 88 -9.23 2.04 -13.53
N GLY A 89 -10.05 2.63 -12.66
CA GLY A 89 -11.47 2.29 -12.55
C GLY A 89 -11.74 1.09 -11.65
N THR A 90 -10.71 0.50 -11.04
CA THR A 90 -10.89 -0.60 -10.09
C THR A 90 -11.53 -0.09 -8.81
N HIS A 91 -12.65 -0.69 -8.43
CA HIS A 91 -13.31 -0.44 -7.15
C HIS A 91 -12.54 -1.12 -6.02
N LEU A 92 -12.20 -0.36 -4.99
CA LEU A 92 -11.62 -0.90 -3.77
C LEU A 92 -12.72 -1.49 -2.88
N PRO A 93 -12.45 -2.60 -2.17
CA PRO A 93 -13.31 -3.13 -1.12
C PRO A 93 -13.72 -2.07 -0.09
N ASP A 94 -14.90 -2.21 0.53
CA ASP A 94 -15.40 -1.29 1.57
C ASP A 94 -14.49 -1.13 2.77
N THR A 95 -13.69 -2.15 3.04
CA THR A 95 -12.64 -2.22 4.06
C THR A 95 -11.37 -1.44 3.71
N LEU A 96 -11.18 -0.99 2.47
CA LEU A 96 -9.97 -0.33 1.98
C LEU A 96 -10.22 1.07 1.40
N THR A 97 -9.19 1.90 1.40
CA THR A 97 -9.20 3.22 0.76
C THR A 97 -7.86 3.46 0.06
N LEU A 98 -7.90 4.22 -1.03
CA LEU A 98 -6.69 4.69 -1.71
C LEU A 98 -6.44 6.14 -1.31
N LEU A 99 -5.24 6.44 -0.84
CA LEU A 99 -4.80 7.77 -0.44
C LEU A 99 -3.77 8.27 -1.45
N HIS A 100 -4.01 9.45 -2.00
CA HIS A 100 -3.04 10.15 -2.83
C HIS A 100 -2.36 11.21 -1.97
N GLU A 101 -1.13 10.95 -1.54
CA GLU A 101 -0.40 11.83 -0.64
C GLU A 101 0.08 13.09 -1.37
N HIS A 102 1.00 12.90 -2.32
CA HIS A 102 1.59 13.90 -3.20
C HIS A 102 2.20 13.20 -4.44
N SER A 103 2.39 13.92 -5.55
CA SER A 103 3.10 13.42 -6.75
C SER A 103 2.67 11.99 -7.15
N ASP A 104 3.60 11.04 -7.19
CA ASP A 104 3.37 9.63 -7.55
C ASP A 104 3.05 8.73 -6.33
N TYR A 105 2.93 9.30 -5.13
CA TYR A 105 2.79 8.55 -3.89
C TYR A 105 1.32 8.28 -3.58
N PHE A 106 0.92 7.03 -3.88
CA PHE A 106 -0.36 6.47 -3.48
C PHE A 106 -0.17 5.39 -2.42
N TYR A 107 -1.17 5.22 -1.55
CA TYR A 107 -1.19 4.19 -0.51
C TYR A 107 -2.55 3.53 -0.43
N VAL A 108 -2.59 2.20 -0.47
CA VAL A 108 -3.79 1.44 -0.09
C VAL A 108 -3.74 1.24 1.42
N GLN A 109 -4.82 1.64 2.09
CA GLN A 109 -4.92 1.72 3.54
C GLN A 109 -6.28 1.20 4.01
N CYS A 110 -6.45 0.92 5.30
CA CYS A 110 -7.74 0.51 5.84
C CYS A 110 -8.75 1.66 5.86
N ALA A 111 -10.01 1.37 5.53
CA ALA A 111 -11.14 2.30 5.66
C ALA A 111 -11.94 2.09 6.96
N VAL A 112 -11.70 0.97 7.63
CA VAL A 112 -12.23 0.64 8.97
C VAL A 112 -11.09 0.12 9.85
N PRO A 113 -11.16 0.24 11.19
CA PRO A 113 -10.18 -0.34 12.09
C PRO A 113 -10.04 -1.85 11.86
N MET A 114 -8.81 -2.35 11.74
CA MET A 114 -8.53 -3.78 11.55
C MET A 114 -7.11 -4.11 12.02
N THR A 115 -6.83 -5.38 12.28
CA THR A 115 -5.48 -5.87 12.58
C THR A 115 -4.57 -5.74 11.35
N LEU A 116 -3.25 -5.77 11.58
CA LEU A 116 -2.28 -5.77 10.49
C LEU A 116 -2.39 -7.01 9.59
N GLU A 117 -2.78 -8.15 10.16
CA GLU A 117 -2.99 -9.39 9.43
C GLU A 117 -4.18 -9.29 8.48
N GLU A 118 -5.31 -8.78 8.96
CA GLU A 118 -6.50 -8.51 8.14
C GLU A 118 -6.18 -7.53 7.02
N LEU A 119 -5.48 -6.42 7.32
CA LEU A 119 -5.09 -5.45 6.30
C LEU A 119 -4.20 -6.08 5.21
N ASN A 120 -3.21 -6.87 5.60
CA ASN A 120 -2.35 -7.60 4.65
C ASN A 120 -3.17 -8.57 3.80
N HIS A 121 -4.11 -9.29 4.40
CA HIS A 121 -4.99 -10.22 3.72
C HIS A 121 -5.89 -9.49 2.70
N GLU A 122 -6.58 -8.44 3.13
CA GLU A 122 -7.49 -7.65 2.29
C GLU A 122 -6.77 -7.06 1.08
N ILE A 123 -5.60 -6.44 1.28
CA ILE A 123 -4.83 -5.85 0.18
C ILE A 123 -4.34 -6.95 -0.77
N THR A 124 -3.85 -8.07 -0.23
CA THR A 124 -3.40 -9.22 -1.06
C THR A 124 -4.55 -9.76 -1.90
N THR A 125 -5.73 -9.97 -1.30
CA THR A 125 -6.92 -10.49 -1.97
C THR A 125 -7.39 -9.54 -3.06
N MET A 126 -7.43 -8.23 -2.78
CA MET A 126 -7.76 -7.22 -3.79
C MET A 126 -6.78 -7.26 -4.97
N LEU A 127 -5.46 -7.28 -4.72
CA LEU A 127 -4.46 -7.31 -5.78
C LEU A 127 -4.54 -8.60 -6.62
N LYS A 128 -4.80 -9.74 -5.99
CA LYS A 128 -4.91 -11.03 -6.71
C LYS A 128 -6.20 -11.18 -7.50
N ARG A 129 -7.30 -10.56 -7.07
CA ARG A 129 -8.61 -10.65 -7.74
C ARG A 129 -8.85 -9.55 -8.77
N GLY A 130 -8.45 -8.33 -8.44
CA GLY A 130 -8.69 -7.15 -9.27
C GLY A 130 -7.45 -6.60 -9.96
N GLY A 131 -6.27 -7.15 -9.67
CA GLY A 131 -5.01 -6.76 -10.30
C GLY A 131 -4.50 -7.79 -11.31
N GLU A 132 -3.61 -7.31 -12.19
CA GLU A 132 -2.84 -8.10 -13.14
C GLU A 132 -1.44 -8.31 -12.56
N GLN A 133 -1.03 -9.56 -12.33
CA GLN A 133 0.34 -9.87 -11.94
C GLN A 133 1.24 -9.82 -13.18
N MET A 134 2.37 -9.11 -13.08
CA MET A 134 3.36 -8.94 -14.13
C MET A 134 4.67 -9.64 -13.78
#